data_AF-A0AAU1X7M9-F1
#
_entry.id   AF-A0AAU1X7M9-F1
#
_cell.length_a   1.000
_cell.length_b   1.000
_cell.length_c   1.000
_cell.angle_alpha   90.00
_cell.angle_beta   90.00
_cell.angle_gamma   90.00
#
_symmetry.space_group_name_H-M   'P 1'
#
loop_
_entity.id
_entity.type
_entity.pdbx_description
1 polymer ?
#
loop_
_entity_poly.entity_id
_entity_poly.type
_entity_poly.pdbx_seq_one_letter_code
_entity_poly.pdbx_strand_id
1 'polypeptide(L)'
;MAPNGLRRSWDRWRPWVLGTAMTALLVTTPSYAAAAGAGAAVRNPPGSVNRAAGSTAPCPDHAPAVGHGSGAASASARGGLGWCPPPRCDAGPPVCEGPGILLGEVTVIKEDGESGDPLAGAVFELWEETNGIPGLQTTGSDPDTPIGASCTTAADGTCTRTLPTGVYYWLETQAPPGYDLPLNPVFPVILTEEDIAEGVSVTAENTRTPVTAGEVA
;
A
#
# COMPACT_ATOMS: atom_id res chain seq x y z
N MET A 1 -37.49 -12.45 -50.42
CA MET A 1 -36.52 -11.51 -49.81
C MET A 1 -36.10 -12.07 -48.47
N ALA A 2 -34.79 -12.24 -48.29
CA ALA A 2 -34.10 -12.49 -47.03
C ALA A 2 -32.85 -11.56 -47.05
N PRO A 3 -32.08 -11.35 -45.97
CA PRO A 3 -32.41 -11.25 -44.54
C PRO A 3 -31.54 -10.17 -43.82
N ASN A 4 -31.41 -10.26 -42.47
CA ASN A 4 -30.41 -9.70 -41.52
C ASN A 4 -31.05 -8.77 -40.47
N GLY A 5 -30.78 -8.79 -39.16
CA GLY A 5 -29.81 -9.40 -38.23
C GLY A 5 -30.05 -8.67 -36.87
N LEU A 6 -29.60 -9.02 -35.67
CA LEU A 6 -28.63 -9.96 -35.14
C LEU A 6 -29.14 -10.45 -33.77
N ARG A 7 -29.08 -11.77 -33.52
CA ARG A 7 -28.87 -12.32 -32.18
C ARG A 7 -27.38 -12.64 -32.09
N ARG A 8 -26.67 -12.10 -31.10
CA ARG A 8 -25.30 -12.52 -30.79
C ARG A 8 -25.34 -13.35 -29.51
N SER A 9 -25.34 -14.67 -29.73
CA SER A 9 -24.86 -15.70 -28.82
C SER A 9 -23.39 -15.49 -28.49
N TRP A 10 -23.01 -15.49 -27.21
CA TRP A 10 -21.62 -15.72 -26.81
C TRP A 10 -21.62 -16.92 -25.87
N ASP A 11 -21.53 -18.08 -26.52
CA ASP A 11 -21.18 -19.34 -25.91
C ASP A 11 -19.76 -19.69 -26.39
N ARG A 12 -18.98 -20.28 -25.49
CA ARG A 12 -17.89 -21.23 -25.80
C ARG A 12 -16.53 -20.68 -26.24
N TRP A 13 -15.61 -20.54 -25.28
CA TRP A 13 -14.19 -20.82 -25.52
C TRP A 13 -13.59 -21.66 -24.38
N ARG A 14 -13.33 -22.93 -24.70
CA ARG A 14 -12.41 -23.81 -23.96
C ARG A 14 -11.03 -23.67 -24.63
N PRO A 15 -9.96 -23.31 -23.92
CA PRO A 15 -8.62 -23.46 -24.47
C PRO A 15 -8.11 -24.89 -24.26
N TRP A 16 -7.51 -25.41 -25.33
CA TRP A 16 -6.85 -26.70 -25.40
C TRP A 16 -5.47 -26.59 -24.74
N VAL A 17 -5.15 -27.55 -23.86
CA VAL A 17 -3.79 -27.73 -23.33
C VAL A 17 -2.97 -28.45 -24.40
N LEU A 18 -2.13 -27.70 -25.13
CA LEU A 18 -1.05 -28.25 -25.94
C LEU A 18 0.22 -28.24 -25.08
N GLY A 19 0.78 -29.44 -24.88
CA GLY A 19 2.02 -29.63 -24.13
C GLY A 19 3.20 -28.92 -24.77
N THR A 20 3.88 -28.09 -23.98
CA THR A 20 5.17 -27.51 -24.31
C THR A 20 6.28 -28.45 -23.85
N ALA A 21 7.08 -28.94 -24.80
CA ALA A 21 8.34 -29.60 -24.54
C ALA A 21 9.35 -28.58 -23.98
N MET A 22 9.94 -28.88 -22.83
CA MET A 22 11.08 -28.15 -22.26
C MET A 22 12.31 -28.36 -23.14
N THR A 23 12.72 -27.33 -23.88
CA THR A 23 14.07 -27.24 -24.42
C THR A 23 14.93 -26.50 -23.39
N ALA A 24 15.83 -27.24 -22.74
CA ALA A 24 16.81 -26.68 -21.81
C ALA A 24 17.80 -25.77 -22.55
N LEU A 25 17.76 -24.47 -22.27
CA LEU A 25 18.79 -23.53 -22.69
C LEU A 25 19.84 -23.44 -21.57
N LEU A 26 21.01 -24.03 -21.81
CA LEU A 26 22.21 -23.86 -20.99
C LEU A 26 22.66 -22.40 -21.05
N VAL A 27 22.40 -21.62 -20.00
CA VAL A 27 23.04 -20.31 -19.80
C VAL A 27 24.40 -20.56 -19.15
N THR A 28 25.47 -20.35 -19.91
CA THR A 28 26.83 -20.35 -19.40
C THR A 28 27.04 -19.13 -18.51
N THR A 29 27.22 -19.35 -17.21
CA THR A 29 27.67 -18.33 -16.26
C THR A 29 29.15 -17.99 -16.50
N PRO A 30 29.53 -16.74 -16.81
CA PRO A 30 30.91 -16.33 -16.63
C PRO A 30 31.18 -16.12 -15.13
N SER A 31 32.10 -16.95 -14.63
CA SER A 31 32.65 -16.97 -13.28
C SER A 31 33.18 -15.58 -12.86
N TYR A 32 32.64 -15.01 -11.78
CA TYR A 32 33.31 -13.90 -11.11
C TYR A 32 34.47 -14.46 -10.27
N ALA A 33 35.68 -14.25 -10.78
CA ALA A 33 36.91 -14.54 -10.07
C ALA A 33 37.04 -13.62 -8.86
N ALA A 34 37.18 -14.23 -7.68
CA ALA A 34 37.63 -13.57 -6.47
C ALA A 34 39.07 -13.08 -6.64
N ALA A 35 39.28 -11.77 -6.64
CA ALA A 35 40.60 -11.17 -6.48
C ALA A 35 40.81 -10.83 -4.99
N ALA A 36 41.53 -11.70 -4.29
CA ALA A 36 42.18 -11.35 -3.04
C ALA A 36 43.40 -10.48 -3.34
N GLY A 37 43.44 -9.28 -2.74
CA GLY A 37 44.58 -8.38 -2.80
C GLY A 37 44.69 -7.62 -1.49
N ALA A 38 45.63 -8.05 -0.65
CA ALA A 38 46.02 -7.40 0.59
C ALA A 38 46.75 -6.06 0.34
N GLY A 39 46.71 -5.14 1.33
CA GLY A 39 47.73 -4.10 1.44
C GLY A 39 47.22 -2.75 1.93
N ALA A 40 47.51 -2.44 3.20
CA ALA A 40 47.18 -1.23 3.91
C ALA A 40 47.81 0.06 3.34
N ALA A 41 47.11 1.17 3.47
CA ALA A 41 47.72 2.50 3.63
C ALA A 41 46.78 3.43 4.42
N VAL A 42 47.06 3.56 5.71
CA VAL A 42 46.59 4.64 6.57
C VAL A 42 47.05 5.98 5.99
N ARG A 43 46.12 6.88 5.68
CA ARG A 43 46.38 8.32 5.53
C ARG A 43 45.23 9.11 6.17
N ASN A 44 45.55 9.89 7.21
CA ASN A 44 44.66 10.82 7.90
C ASN A 44 44.07 11.86 6.92
N PRO A 45 42.78 12.25 7.05
CA PRO A 45 42.27 13.45 6.41
C PRO A 45 42.62 14.71 7.24
N PRO A 46 43.17 15.78 6.64
CA PRO A 46 43.18 17.09 7.26
C PRO A 46 41.85 17.81 7.00
N GLY A 47 41.40 18.55 8.01
CA GLY A 47 40.73 19.84 7.80
C GLY A 47 39.30 19.80 7.29
N SER A 48 38.38 20.02 8.22
CA SER A 48 37.10 20.67 8.00
C SER A 48 37.24 21.91 7.13
N VAL A 49 36.69 21.85 5.91
CA VAL A 49 36.45 23.03 5.07
C VAL A 49 34.94 23.26 5.00
N ASN A 50 34.53 24.38 5.58
CA ASN A 50 33.19 24.94 5.52
C ASN A 50 32.72 25.03 4.07
N ARG A 51 31.62 24.34 3.74
CA ARG A 51 30.95 24.52 2.44
C ARG A 51 30.18 25.83 2.49
N ALA A 52 30.76 26.83 1.83
CA ALA A 52 30.19 28.14 1.62
C ALA A 52 28.95 28.07 0.71
N ALA A 53 28.02 28.99 1.02
CA ALA A 53 27.07 29.64 0.11
C ALA A 53 26.13 28.72 -0.70
N GLY A 54 25.02 28.34 -0.06
CA GLY A 54 23.77 28.07 -0.77
C GLY A 54 23.32 29.32 -1.52
N SER A 55 23.00 29.13 -2.79
CA SER A 55 22.47 30.10 -3.73
C SER A 55 21.28 30.88 -3.17
N THR A 56 21.42 32.21 -3.08
CA THR A 56 20.31 33.15 -2.90
C THR A 56 19.54 33.26 -4.21
N ALA A 57 18.56 32.39 -4.43
CA ALA A 57 17.49 32.64 -5.39
C ALA A 57 16.31 33.28 -4.62
N PRO A 58 15.93 34.54 -4.92
CA PRO A 58 14.73 35.13 -4.35
C PRO A 58 13.47 34.45 -4.92
N CYS A 59 12.46 34.22 -4.09
CA CYS A 59 11.15 33.73 -4.53
C CYS A 59 10.50 34.75 -5.49
N PRO A 60 9.78 34.30 -6.53
CA PRO A 60 8.95 35.19 -7.33
C PRO A 60 7.90 35.85 -6.44
N ASP A 61 7.81 37.17 -6.52
CA ASP A 61 6.92 38.02 -5.74
C ASP A 61 5.46 37.51 -5.80
N HIS A 62 4.87 37.22 -4.65
CA HIS A 62 3.41 37.18 -4.54
C HIS A 62 2.91 38.63 -4.58
N ALA A 63 2.13 38.95 -5.60
CA ALA A 63 1.49 40.25 -5.76
C ALA A 63 0.69 40.64 -4.49
N PRO A 64 0.75 41.91 -4.04
CA PRO A 64 -0.01 42.32 -2.87
C PRO A 64 -1.51 42.32 -3.18
N ALA A 65 -2.29 41.75 -2.26
CA ALA A 65 -3.74 41.91 -2.24
C ALA A 65 -4.09 43.41 -2.20
N VAL A 66 -4.98 43.83 -3.10
CA VAL A 66 -5.62 45.14 -3.09
C VAL A 66 -6.47 45.30 -1.83
N GLY A 67 -5.96 46.01 -0.84
CA GLY A 67 -6.70 46.44 0.35
C GLY A 67 -7.32 47.82 0.14
N HIS A 68 -8.65 47.91 0.13
CA HIS A 68 -9.36 49.16 0.35
C HIS A 68 -9.40 49.48 1.86
N GLY A 69 -8.94 50.66 2.26
CA GLY A 69 -9.41 51.32 3.50
C GLY A 69 -8.38 51.59 4.60
N SER A 70 -7.62 52.68 4.43
CA SER A 70 -7.24 53.71 5.42
C SER A 70 -7.09 53.35 6.92
N GLY A 71 -5.84 53.37 7.40
CA GLY A 71 -5.45 53.53 8.80
C GLY A 71 -3.93 53.71 8.96
N ALA A 72 -3.51 54.75 9.67
CA ALA A 72 -2.20 55.40 9.55
C ALA A 72 -0.96 54.59 10.00
N ALA A 73 0.16 54.89 9.34
CA ALA A 73 1.50 54.42 9.66
C ALA A 73 2.02 54.94 11.02
N SER A 74 2.75 54.09 11.72
CA SER A 74 3.91 54.53 12.49
C SER A 74 5.07 53.59 12.20
N ALA A 75 5.97 54.05 11.34
CA ALA A 75 7.22 53.39 11.06
C ALA A 75 8.20 53.70 12.21
N SER A 76 8.70 52.67 12.88
CA SER A 76 10.00 52.74 13.53
C SER A 76 10.89 51.67 12.92
N ALA A 77 11.65 52.10 11.92
CA ALA A 77 12.75 51.35 11.36
C ALA A 77 13.91 51.35 12.38
N ARG A 78 14.17 50.19 12.98
CA ARG A 78 15.53 49.76 13.31
C ARG A 78 15.70 48.37 12.74
N GLY A 79 16.67 48.24 11.83
CA GLY A 79 16.95 47.02 11.11
C GLY A 79 17.30 45.87 12.04
N GLY A 80 16.39 44.91 12.13
CA GLY A 80 16.72 43.51 12.24
C GLY A 80 16.16 42.87 10.99
N LEU A 81 17.03 42.30 10.15
CA LEU A 81 16.60 41.38 9.10
C LEU A 81 15.77 40.30 9.80
N GLY A 82 14.45 40.35 9.62
CA GLY A 82 13.54 39.34 10.12
C GLY A 82 13.92 38.03 9.44
N TRP A 83 14.78 37.26 10.11
CA TRP A 83 15.07 35.90 9.74
C TRP A 83 13.76 35.16 9.94
N CYS A 84 13.06 34.89 8.84
CA CYS A 84 12.04 33.87 8.84
C CYS A 84 12.84 32.55 8.78
N PRO A 85 13.01 31.80 9.89
CA PRO A 85 13.45 30.43 9.74
C PRO A 85 12.47 29.74 8.76
N PRO A 86 12.94 28.85 7.88
CA PRO A 86 12.04 28.09 7.02
C PRO A 86 10.93 27.48 7.89
N PRO A 87 9.68 27.43 7.40
CA PRO A 87 8.54 27.02 8.21
C PRO A 87 8.87 25.68 8.86
N ARG A 88 8.96 25.69 10.19
CA ARG A 88 8.89 24.45 10.93
C ARG A 88 7.49 23.92 10.70
N CYS A 89 7.39 22.72 10.14
CA CYS A 89 6.15 22.04 9.80
C CYS A 89 5.36 21.59 11.05
N ASP A 90 5.16 22.48 12.03
CA ASP A 90 4.46 22.14 13.27
C ASP A 90 2.97 22.52 13.22
N ALA A 91 2.50 23.17 12.13
CA ALA A 91 1.09 23.53 11.94
C ALA A 91 0.68 23.70 10.47
N GLY A 92 1.14 22.79 9.59
CA GLY A 92 0.65 22.72 8.21
C GLY A 92 -0.79 22.18 8.13
N PRO A 93 -1.50 22.38 6.99
CA PRO A 93 -2.80 21.72 6.71
C PRO A 93 -2.71 20.19 6.91
N PRO A 94 -3.84 19.45 7.01
CA PRO A 94 -3.89 18.07 7.52
C PRO A 94 -3.14 17.07 6.63
N VAL A 95 -1.82 17.08 6.66
CA VAL A 95 -0.87 16.16 6.00
C VAL A 95 0.56 16.28 6.58
N CYS A 96 0.74 16.81 7.81
CA CYS A 96 2.09 16.97 8.38
C CYS A 96 2.16 16.60 9.86
N GLU A 97 2.52 15.36 10.15
CA GLU A 97 3.23 14.98 11.39
C GLU A 97 4.44 14.11 11.00
N GLY A 98 5.68 14.56 11.27
CA GLY A 98 6.89 13.75 11.05
C GLY A 98 7.30 13.53 9.57
N PRO A 99 8.40 12.78 9.31
CA PRO A 99 9.05 12.79 8.00
C PRO A 99 8.24 12.00 6.97
N GLY A 100 7.32 12.65 6.26
CA GLY A 100 6.96 12.34 4.88
C GLY A 100 6.53 10.90 4.56
N ILE A 101 6.11 10.09 5.54
CA ILE A 101 5.57 8.76 5.28
C ILE A 101 4.12 8.94 4.86
N LEU A 102 3.85 8.68 3.59
CA LEU A 102 2.49 8.66 3.06
C LEU A 102 1.78 7.43 3.60
N LEU A 103 0.64 7.64 4.26
CA LEU A 103 -0.19 6.58 4.82
C LEU A 103 -1.53 6.53 4.10
N GLY A 104 -1.94 5.34 3.69
CA GLY A 104 -3.23 5.08 3.04
C GLY A 104 -4.04 4.07 3.82
N GLU A 105 -5.34 4.06 3.57
CA GLU A 105 -6.22 3.02 4.11
C GLU A 105 -6.09 1.73 3.30
N VAL A 106 -5.97 0.61 4.01
CA VAL A 106 -6.07 -0.73 3.47
C VAL A 106 -7.30 -1.36 4.11
N THR A 107 -8.27 -1.74 3.28
CA THR A 107 -9.58 -2.23 3.73
C THR A 107 -9.84 -3.62 3.20
N VAL A 108 -10.39 -4.50 4.04
CA VAL A 108 -11.04 -5.73 3.59
C VAL A 108 -12.56 -5.54 3.64
N ILE A 109 -13.24 -5.91 2.55
CA ILE A 109 -14.69 -5.91 2.41
C ILE A 109 -15.14 -7.36 2.45
N LYS A 110 -15.91 -7.72 3.47
CA LYS A 110 -16.41 -9.06 3.67
C LYS A 110 -17.85 -9.14 3.21
N GLU A 111 -18.12 -10.07 2.30
CA GLU A 111 -19.45 -10.27 1.74
C GLU A 111 -19.84 -11.75 1.58
N ASP A 112 -21.13 -11.96 1.39
CA ASP A 112 -21.72 -13.23 0.97
C ASP A 112 -21.41 -13.47 -0.51
N GLY A 113 -20.78 -14.60 -0.84
CA GLY A 113 -20.36 -14.90 -2.21
C GLY A 113 -21.51 -15.17 -3.19
N GLU A 114 -22.76 -15.30 -2.74
CA GLU A 114 -23.92 -15.48 -3.61
C GLU A 114 -24.74 -14.19 -3.75
N SER A 115 -25.04 -13.51 -2.63
CA SER A 115 -25.87 -12.30 -2.64
C SER A 115 -25.10 -10.98 -2.73
N GLY A 116 -23.80 -10.98 -2.40
CA GLY A 116 -23.00 -9.75 -2.27
C GLY A 116 -23.36 -8.91 -1.03
N ASP A 117 -24.14 -9.47 -0.10
CA ASP A 117 -24.51 -8.75 1.13
C ASP A 117 -23.30 -8.64 2.07
N PRO A 118 -23.11 -7.51 2.76
CA PRO A 118 -22.00 -7.33 3.69
C PRO A 118 -22.13 -8.27 4.91
N LEU A 119 -21.00 -8.79 5.39
CA LEU A 119 -20.94 -9.72 6.51
C LEU A 119 -20.08 -9.19 7.67
N ALA A 120 -20.74 -8.99 8.82
CA ALA A 120 -20.10 -8.64 10.07
C ALA A 120 -19.51 -9.85 10.81
N GLY A 121 -18.47 -9.63 11.60
CA GLY A 121 -17.93 -10.63 12.52
C GLY A 121 -16.91 -11.60 11.94
N ALA A 122 -16.46 -11.43 10.70
CA ALA A 122 -15.25 -12.10 10.22
C ALA A 122 -14.04 -11.55 10.98
N VAL A 123 -13.07 -12.40 11.30
CA VAL A 123 -11.82 -12.00 11.96
C VAL A 123 -10.66 -12.18 10.99
N PHE A 124 -9.89 -11.11 10.84
CA PHE A 124 -8.71 -11.05 9.99
C PHE A 124 -7.46 -10.73 10.78
N GLU A 125 -6.35 -11.33 10.39
CA GLU A 125 -5.01 -10.81 10.66
C GLU A 125 -4.50 -10.06 9.43
N LEU A 126 -3.63 -9.09 9.65
CA LEU A 126 -2.97 -8.34 8.59
C LEU A 126 -1.47 -8.61 8.66
N TRP A 127 -0.86 -8.87 7.52
CA TRP A 127 0.56 -9.21 7.40
C TRP A 127 1.21 -8.34 6.34
N GLU A 128 2.47 -7.98 6.57
CA GLU A 128 3.33 -7.27 5.61
C GLU A 128 4.32 -8.25 4.98
N GLU A 129 4.41 -8.23 3.65
CA GLU A 129 5.45 -8.92 2.89
C GLU A 129 6.82 -8.34 3.27
N THR A 130 7.68 -9.15 3.87
CA THR A 130 8.97 -8.67 4.41
C THR A 130 10.17 -9.53 4.03
N ASN A 131 9.96 -10.69 3.40
CA ASN A 131 11.01 -11.65 3.06
C ASN A 131 11.29 -11.75 1.54
N GLY A 132 10.43 -11.14 0.71
CA GLY A 132 10.53 -11.11 -0.75
C GLY A 132 10.10 -12.39 -1.45
N ILE A 133 9.40 -13.31 -0.78
CA ILE A 133 8.93 -14.58 -1.30
C ILE A 133 7.42 -14.49 -1.59
N PRO A 134 6.98 -14.58 -2.86
CA PRO A 134 5.58 -14.35 -3.20
C PRO A 134 4.58 -15.22 -2.42
N GLY A 135 3.62 -14.55 -1.79
CA GLY A 135 2.52 -15.16 -1.02
C GLY A 135 2.73 -14.93 0.47
N LEU A 136 1.74 -15.27 1.29
CA LEU A 136 1.89 -15.13 2.74
C LEU A 136 2.67 -16.32 3.33
N GLN A 137 3.71 -16.05 4.12
CA GLN A 137 4.37 -17.04 4.98
C GLN A 137 4.21 -16.68 6.46
N THR A 138 3.30 -17.37 7.15
CA THR A 138 3.05 -17.17 8.59
C THR A 138 4.02 -17.96 9.49
N THR A 139 4.85 -18.83 8.91
CA THR A 139 5.79 -19.70 9.63
C THR A 139 7.06 -19.92 8.82
N GLY A 140 8.09 -20.47 9.46
CA GLY A 140 9.37 -20.79 8.82
C GLY A 140 10.52 -20.02 9.45
N SER A 141 11.69 -20.07 8.81
CA SER A 141 12.90 -19.38 9.27
C SER A 141 12.91 -17.88 8.95
N ASP A 142 12.08 -17.43 8.02
CA ASP A 142 11.96 -16.05 7.57
C ASP A 142 10.50 -15.73 7.19
N PRO A 143 9.56 -15.73 8.17
CA PRO A 143 8.16 -15.45 7.91
C PRO A 143 7.91 -13.97 7.64
N ASP A 144 6.75 -13.67 7.08
CA ASP A 144 6.22 -12.31 6.98
C ASP A 144 5.92 -11.72 8.35
N THR A 145 5.71 -10.40 8.39
CA THR A 145 5.54 -9.67 9.66
C THR A 145 4.05 -9.42 9.94
N PRO A 146 3.49 -9.88 11.08
CA PRO A 146 2.12 -9.57 11.46
C PRO A 146 2.01 -8.12 11.93
N ILE A 147 0.93 -7.44 11.53
CA ILE A 147 0.66 -6.04 11.86
C ILE A 147 -0.45 -5.95 12.90
N GLY A 148 -0.09 -5.42 14.07
CA GLY A 148 -1.04 -5.01 15.09
C GLY A 148 -1.92 -6.16 15.63
N ALA A 149 -3.12 -5.80 16.06
CA ALA A 149 -4.12 -6.77 16.54
C ALA A 149 -5.06 -7.20 15.39
N SER A 150 -5.67 -8.38 15.57
CA SER A 150 -6.73 -8.86 14.68
C SER A 150 -7.82 -7.82 14.47
N CYS A 151 -8.40 -7.82 13.28
CA CYS A 151 -9.45 -6.91 12.89
C CYS A 151 -10.75 -7.67 12.62
N THR A 152 -11.84 -7.20 13.19
CA THR A 152 -13.16 -7.81 13.01
C THR A 152 -14.02 -6.94 12.13
N THR A 153 -14.69 -7.52 11.14
CA THR A 153 -15.54 -6.75 10.22
C THR A 153 -16.76 -6.19 10.94
N ALA A 154 -17.04 -4.92 10.70
CA ALA A 154 -18.16 -4.19 11.28
C ALA A 154 -19.48 -4.55 10.58
N ALA A 155 -20.57 -3.88 10.98
CA ALA A 155 -21.91 -4.11 10.45
C ALA A 155 -22.02 -3.88 8.92
N ASP A 156 -21.17 -3.04 8.36
CA ASP A 156 -21.07 -2.77 6.92
C ASP A 156 -20.15 -3.77 6.17
N GLY A 157 -19.66 -4.80 6.86
CA GLY A 157 -18.78 -5.81 6.28
C GLY A 157 -17.32 -5.35 6.17
N THR A 158 -16.95 -4.17 6.66
CA THR A 158 -15.61 -3.63 6.46
C THR A 158 -14.71 -3.76 7.69
N CYS A 159 -13.41 -3.85 7.42
CA CYS A 159 -12.35 -3.68 8.40
C CYS A 159 -11.19 -2.92 7.74
N THR A 160 -10.67 -1.87 8.40
CA THR A 160 -9.69 -0.95 7.82
C THR A 160 -8.46 -0.76 8.72
N ARG A 161 -7.30 -0.58 8.10
CA ARG A 161 -6.03 -0.20 8.74
C ARG A 161 -5.35 0.92 7.94
N THR A 162 -4.66 1.83 8.63
CA THR A 162 -3.90 2.92 7.99
C THR A 162 -2.42 2.57 8.02
N LEU A 163 -1.79 2.44 6.86
CA LEU A 163 -0.45 1.87 6.69
C LEU A 163 0.38 2.67 5.68
N PRO A 164 1.72 2.58 5.74
CA PRO A 164 2.57 3.08 4.66
C PRO A 164 2.37 2.28 3.38
N THR A 165 2.92 2.77 2.26
CA THR A 165 2.97 2.00 1.01
C THR A 165 3.69 0.67 1.20
N GLY A 166 3.15 -0.40 0.64
CA GLY A 166 3.69 -1.75 0.82
C GLY A 166 2.84 -2.84 0.17
N VAL A 167 3.29 -4.08 0.33
CA VAL A 167 2.55 -5.29 -0.07
C VAL A 167 2.07 -5.97 1.20
N TYR A 168 0.76 -6.23 1.26
CA TYR A 168 0.11 -6.74 2.45
C TYR A 168 -0.78 -7.95 2.12
N TYR A 169 -1.10 -8.70 3.16
CA TYR A 169 -2.01 -9.83 3.11
C TYR A 169 -3.03 -9.73 4.24
N TRP A 170 -4.31 -9.73 3.89
CA TRP A 170 -5.37 -10.05 4.83
C TRP A 170 -5.50 -11.57 4.92
N LEU A 171 -5.37 -12.12 6.12
CA LEU A 171 -5.60 -13.53 6.42
C LEU A 171 -6.90 -13.66 7.22
N GLU A 172 -7.94 -14.25 6.64
CA GLU A 172 -9.15 -14.58 7.38
C GLU A 172 -8.85 -15.76 8.32
N THR A 173 -8.91 -15.53 9.62
CA THR A 173 -8.67 -16.56 10.64
C THR A 173 -9.96 -17.13 11.20
N GLN A 174 -11.07 -16.39 11.06
CA GLN A 174 -12.39 -16.84 11.46
C GLN A 174 -13.46 -16.28 10.53
N ALA A 175 -14.27 -17.16 9.94
CA ALA A 175 -15.43 -16.79 9.15
C ALA A 175 -16.53 -16.14 10.02
N PRO A 176 -17.42 -15.32 9.41
CA PRO A 176 -18.66 -14.88 10.05
C PRO A 176 -19.52 -16.06 10.55
N PRO A 177 -20.37 -15.87 11.57
CA PRO A 177 -21.31 -16.89 12.00
C PRO A 177 -22.21 -17.41 10.86
N GLY A 178 -22.25 -18.73 10.67
CA GLY A 178 -23.06 -19.38 9.63
C GLY A 178 -22.39 -19.47 8.25
N TYR A 179 -21.10 -19.11 8.17
CA TYR A 179 -20.30 -19.18 6.95
C TYR A 179 -19.10 -20.11 7.14
N ASP A 180 -18.67 -20.73 6.04
CA ASP A 180 -17.47 -21.55 6.02
C ASP A 180 -16.22 -20.66 5.84
N LEU A 181 -15.11 -21.05 6.49
CA LEU A 181 -13.81 -20.43 6.22
C LEU A 181 -13.33 -20.86 4.82
N PRO A 182 -12.89 -19.92 3.95
CA PRO A 182 -12.41 -20.27 2.62
C PRO A 182 -11.20 -21.21 2.68
N LEU A 183 -11.07 -22.09 1.68
CA LEU A 183 -9.90 -22.97 1.54
C LEU A 183 -8.60 -22.19 1.39
N ASN A 184 -8.68 -21.03 0.73
CA ASN A 184 -7.58 -20.08 0.57
C ASN A 184 -7.99 -18.75 1.23
N PRO A 185 -7.76 -18.57 2.54
CA PRO A 185 -8.24 -17.42 3.29
C PRO A 185 -7.29 -16.21 3.21
N VAL A 186 -6.44 -16.12 2.18
CA VAL A 186 -5.42 -15.08 2.03
C VAL A 186 -5.80 -14.15 0.89
N PHE A 187 -5.87 -12.85 1.18
CA PHE A 187 -6.27 -11.81 0.25
C PHE A 187 -5.15 -10.76 0.14
N PRO A 188 -4.33 -10.81 -0.94
CA PRO A 188 -3.26 -9.84 -1.18
C PRO A 188 -3.81 -8.46 -1.49
N VAL A 189 -3.10 -7.43 -1.03
CA VAL A 189 -3.41 -6.03 -1.32
C VAL A 189 -2.12 -5.23 -1.41
N ILE A 190 -2.03 -4.33 -2.38
CA ILE A 190 -0.85 -3.49 -2.60
C ILE A 190 -1.30 -2.05 -2.41
N LEU A 191 -0.63 -1.33 -1.51
CA LEU A 191 -0.86 0.09 -1.31
C LEU A 191 0.32 0.85 -1.93
N THR A 192 0.06 1.58 -3.02
CA THR A 192 1.06 2.43 -3.69
C THR A 192 0.88 3.89 -3.30
N GLU A 193 1.82 4.77 -3.70
CA GLU A 193 1.70 6.22 -3.45
C GLU A 193 0.45 6.84 -4.10
N GLU A 194 -0.02 6.27 -5.22
CA GLU A 194 -1.20 6.73 -5.96
C GLU A 194 -2.49 6.40 -5.21
N ASP A 195 -2.50 5.30 -4.46
CA ASP A 195 -3.65 4.82 -3.70
C ASP A 195 -3.82 5.55 -2.37
N ILE A 196 -2.80 6.28 -1.90
CA ILE A 196 -2.77 6.89 -0.55
C ILE A 196 -4.00 7.76 -0.26
N ALA A 197 -4.45 8.54 -1.25
CA ALA A 197 -5.54 9.49 -1.06
C ALA A 197 -6.92 8.84 -0.96
N GLU A 198 -7.13 7.71 -1.65
CA GLU A 198 -8.42 7.01 -1.74
C GLU A 198 -8.46 5.74 -0.88
N GLY A 199 -7.29 5.21 -0.50
CA GLY A 199 -7.11 3.88 0.05
C GLY A 199 -7.25 2.78 -1.01
N VAL A 200 -7.00 1.55 -0.57
CA VAL A 200 -7.17 0.34 -1.36
C VAL A 200 -8.05 -0.65 -0.61
N SER A 201 -8.93 -1.34 -1.34
CA SER A 201 -9.81 -2.35 -0.79
C SER A 201 -9.68 -3.69 -1.51
N VAL A 202 -9.82 -4.78 -0.77
CA VAL A 202 -9.96 -6.14 -1.32
C VAL A 202 -11.24 -6.80 -0.83
N THR A 203 -11.91 -7.55 -1.70
CA THR A 203 -13.14 -8.28 -1.36
C THR A 203 -12.80 -9.71 -0.93
N ALA A 204 -13.41 -10.13 0.18
CA ALA A 204 -13.35 -11.48 0.73
C ALA A 204 -14.76 -12.09 0.79
N GLU A 205 -15.05 -13.02 -0.10
CA GLU A 205 -16.34 -13.73 -0.19
C GLU A 205 -16.33 -14.99 0.68
N ASN A 206 -17.42 -15.26 1.43
CA ASN A 206 -17.65 -16.57 2.03
C ASN A 206 -18.95 -17.18 1.55
N THR A 207 -18.97 -18.51 1.56
CA THR A 207 -20.16 -19.31 1.27
C THR A 207 -20.85 -19.68 2.58
N ARG A 208 -22.19 -19.62 2.59
CA ARG A 208 -23.00 -20.06 3.74
C ARG A 208 -22.76 -21.54 4.01
N THR A 209 -22.61 -21.90 5.28
CA THR A 209 -22.57 -23.31 5.69
C THR A 209 -23.93 -23.94 5.37
N PRO A 210 -23.99 -25.03 4.61
CA PRO A 210 -25.26 -25.69 4.30
C PRO A 210 -25.96 -26.15 5.58
N VAL A 211 -27.20 -25.72 5.78
CA VAL A 211 -28.03 -26.28 6.85
C VAL A 211 -28.37 -27.70 6.43
N THR A 212 -27.75 -28.69 7.08
CA THR A 212 -28.17 -30.08 6.90
C THR A 212 -29.57 -30.19 7.48
N ALA A 213 -30.58 -30.14 6.62
CA ALA A 213 -31.94 -30.46 7.01
C ALA A 213 -31.92 -31.90 7.50
N GLY A 214 -32.09 -32.08 8.81
CA GLY A 214 -32.04 -33.40 9.44
C GLY A 214 -32.94 -34.36 8.67
N GLU A 215 -32.40 -35.51 8.32
CA GLU A 215 -33.17 -36.63 7.80
C GLU A 215 -34.26 -36.95 8.83
N VAL A 216 -35.50 -36.62 8.48
CA VAL A 216 -36.68 -36.99 9.23
C VAL A 216 -36.79 -38.52 9.18
N ALA A 217 -36.38 -39.15 10.27
CA ALA A 217 -36.52 -40.60 10.51
C ALA A 217 -37.98 -41.03 10.64
#